data_AF-A0A2S4LDJ1-F1
#
_entry.id   AF-A0A2S4LDJ1-F1
#
_cell.length_a   1.000
_cell.length_b   1.000
_cell.length_c   1.000
_cell.angle_alpha   90.00
_cell.angle_beta   90.00
_cell.angle_gamma   90.00
#
_symmetry.space_group_name_H-M   'P 1'
#
loop_
_entity.id
_entity.type
_entity.pdbx_description
1 polymer ?
#
loop_
_entity_poly.entity_id
_entity_poly.type
_entity_poly.pdbx_seq_one_letter_code
_entity_poly.pdbx_strand_id
1 'polypeptide(L)'
;MHDDAEDHATLKRHHERLELLYAELERSQSRETIAAMLGVCAAVRRVDNPHYRYAVEQIVWIKGPLEAKRDGIDLAAVHQGIARLVRALRSPALRDP
;
A
#
# COMPACT_ATOMS: atom_id res chain seq x y z
N MET A 1 14.65 13.57 -14.47
CA MET A 1 15.57 12.77 -13.66
C MET A 1 14.83 12.51 -12.38
N HIS A 2 14.41 11.28 -12.15
CA HIS A 2 13.67 10.88 -10.95
C HIS A 2 14.66 10.68 -9.82
N ASP A 3 14.33 11.17 -8.63
CA ASP A 3 15.14 10.91 -7.43
C ASP A 3 14.69 9.59 -6.82
N ASP A 4 15.40 8.51 -7.18
CA ASP A 4 15.12 7.15 -6.72
C ASP A 4 15.07 7.06 -5.18
N ALA A 5 15.87 7.86 -4.47
CA ALA A 5 15.88 7.87 -3.01
C ALA A 5 14.60 8.51 -2.44
N GLU A 6 14.08 9.58 -3.09
CA GLU A 6 12.82 10.22 -2.70
C GLU A 6 11.62 9.31 -2.95
N ASP A 7 11.57 8.63 -4.09
CA ASP A 7 10.51 7.68 -4.43
C ASP A 7 10.50 6.47 -3.49
N HIS A 8 11.68 5.92 -3.18
CA HIS A 8 11.80 4.84 -2.21
C HIS A 8 11.34 5.28 -0.81
N ALA A 9 11.77 6.47 -0.35
CA ALA A 9 11.34 7.00 0.94
C ALA A 9 9.81 7.21 1.01
N THR A 10 9.21 7.65 -0.09
CA THR A 10 7.76 7.83 -0.23
C THR A 10 7.02 6.49 -0.11
N LEU A 11 7.49 5.46 -0.82
CA LEU A 11 6.90 4.12 -0.76
C LEU A 11 7.01 3.50 0.63
N LYS A 12 8.17 3.62 1.26
CA LYS A 12 8.39 3.13 2.62
C LYS A 12 7.45 3.79 3.62
N ARG A 13 7.30 5.12 3.55
CA ARG A 13 6.35 5.87 4.38
C ARG A 13 4.91 5.44 4.17
N HIS A 14 4.50 5.20 2.92
CA HIS A 14 3.15 4.73 2.61
C HIS A 14 2.90 3.29 3.09
N HIS A 15 3.89 2.40 2.96
CA HIS A 15 3.86 1.06 3.50
C HIS A 15 3.71 1.06 5.03
N GLU A 16 4.58 1.78 5.75
CA GLU A 16 4.50 1.91 7.22
C GLU A 16 3.14 2.46 7.67
N ARG A 17 2.61 3.44 6.93
CA ARG A 17 1.28 4.00 7.22
C ARG A 17 0.17 2.98 6.99
N LEU A 18 0.24 2.17 5.94
CA LEU A 18 -0.72 1.11 5.67
C LEU A 18 -0.70 0.03 6.75
N GLU A 19 0.48 -0.36 7.26
CA GLU A 19 0.58 -1.34 8.36
C GLU A 19 -0.12 -0.85 9.63
N LEU A 20 0.12 0.41 10.02
CA LEU A 20 -0.54 1.01 11.19
C LEU A 20 -2.06 1.07 11.04
N LEU A 21 -2.54 1.47 9.85
CA LEU A 21 -3.97 1.55 9.59
C LEU A 21 -4.61 0.16 9.49
N TYR A 22 -3.90 -0.82 8.95
CA TYR A 22 -4.39 -2.20 8.87
C TYR A 22 -4.56 -2.82 10.27
N ALA A 23 -3.59 -2.63 11.17
CA ALA A 23 -3.73 -3.08 12.56
C ALA A 23 -4.93 -2.44 13.27
N GLU A 24 -5.25 -1.19 12.95
CA GLU A 24 -6.47 -0.53 13.44
C GLU A 24 -7.73 -1.11 12.78
N LEU A 25 -7.68 -1.37 11.47
CA LEU A 25 -8.78 -1.93 10.71
C LEU A 25 -9.18 -3.31 11.23
N GLU A 26 -8.21 -4.15 11.58
CA GLU A 26 -8.44 -5.48 12.17
C GLU A 26 -9.23 -5.41 13.50
N ARG A 27 -9.13 -4.29 14.23
CA ARG A 27 -9.82 -4.10 15.51
C ARG A 27 -11.19 -3.45 15.37
N SER A 28 -11.29 -2.37 14.61
CA SER A 28 -12.47 -1.50 14.60
C SER A 28 -13.29 -1.55 13.31
N GLN A 29 -12.68 -1.94 12.19
CA GLN A 29 -13.27 -1.86 10.85
C GLN A 29 -13.95 -0.51 10.55
N SER A 30 -13.44 0.58 11.16
CA SER A 30 -14.10 1.88 11.10
C SER A 30 -14.02 2.48 9.71
N ARG A 31 -15.06 3.25 9.34
CA ARG A 31 -15.12 3.93 8.04
C ARG A 31 -13.99 4.94 7.87
N GLU A 32 -13.56 5.55 8.96
CA GLU A 32 -12.45 6.49 9.02
C GLU A 32 -11.12 5.80 8.69
N THR A 33 -10.88 4.61 9.24
CA THR A 33 -9.67 3.82 8.92
C THR A 33 -9.67 3.37 7.47
N ILE A 34 -10.80 2.91 6.95
CA ILE A 34 -10.94 2.56 5.52
C ILE A 34 -10.63 3.78 4.64
N ALA A 35 -11.24 4.94 4.94
CA ALA A 35 -11.02 6.17 4.18
C ALA A 35 -9.54 6.61 4.21
N ALA A 36 -8.89 6.49 5.37
CA ALA A 36 -7.46 6.78 5.49
C ALA A 36 -6.60 5.81 4.66
N MET A 37 -6.90 4.51 4.65
CA MET A 37 -6.18 3.53 3.83
C MET A 37 -6.39 3.79 2.33
N LEU A 38 -7.62 4.12 1.91
CA LEU A 38 -7.91 4.54 0.53
C LEU A 38 -7.12 5.79 0.13
N GLY A 39 -6.96 6.74 1.05
CA GLY A 39 -6.12 7.92 0.86
C GLY A 39 -4.66 7.58 0.59
N VAL A 40 -4.08 6.63 1.34
CA VAL A 40 -2.70 6.14 1.08
C VAL A 40 -2.63 5.45 -0.28
N CYS A 41 -3.62 4.62 -0.63
CA CYS A 41 -3.69 3.94 -1.92
C CYS A 41 -3.77 4.91 -3.11
N ALA A 42 -4.35 6.09 -2.92
CA ALA A 42 -4.40 7.13 -3.95
C ALA A 42 -3.09 7.92 -4.05
N ALA A 43 -2.44 8.20 -2.92
CA ALA A 43 -1.22 9.01 -2.85
C ALA A 43 -0.03 8.37 -3.57
N VAL A 44 0.06 7.04 -3.55
CA VAL A 44 1.18 6.29 -4.17
C VAL A 44 1.29 6.50 -5.68
N ARG A 45 0.21 6.94 -6.36
CA ARG A 45 0.21 7.19 -7.81
C ARG A 45 1.17 8.29 -8.26
N ARG A 46 1.72 9.06 -7.31
CA ARG A 46 2.74 10.08 -7.57
C ARG A 46 4.15 9.51 -7.72
N VAL A 47 4.35 8.25 -7.31
CA VAL A 47 5.59 7.51 -7.56
C VAL A 47 5.50 6.91 -8.96
N ASP A 48 6.22 7.49 -9.91
CA ASP A 48 6.19 7.14 -11.33
C ASP A 48 7.50 6.49 -11.82
N ASN A 49 8.45 6.26 -10.91
CA ASN A 49 9.67 5.51 -11.19
C ASN A 49 9.38 4.04 -11.57
N PRO A 50 9.84 3.58 -12.76
CA PRO A 50 9.61 2.23 -13.26
C PRO A 50 10.12 1.11 -12.34
N HIS A 51 11.22 1.34 -11.60
CA HIS A 51 11.79 0.36 -10.68
C HIS A 51 10.79 -0.02 -9.58
N TYR A 52 9.96 0.93 -9.14
CA TYR A 52 8.98 0.73 -8.08
C TYR A 52 7.59 0.36 -8.56
N ARG A 53 7.35 0.24 -9.88
CA ARG A 53 6.03 0.00 -10.45
C ARG A 53 5.29 -1.16 -9.78
N TYR A 54 5.98 -2.26 -9.54
CA TYR A 54 5.38 -3.42 -8.88
C TYR A 54 4.92 -3.14 -7.44
N ALA A 55 5.68 -2.35 -6.66
CA ALA A 55 5.29 -1.95 -5.31
C ALA A 55 4.08 -0.99 -5.33
N VAL A 56 4.09 -0.03 -6.27
CA VAL A 56 2.95 0.87 -6.51
C VAL A 56 1.68 0.08 -6.85
N GLU A 57 1.80 -0.92 -7.73
CA GLU A 57 0.69 -1.81 -8.12
C GLU A 57 0.11 -2.57 -6.91
N GLN A 58 0.93 -3.06 -5.98
CA GLN A 58 0.44 -3.75 -4.80
C GLN A 58 -0.35 -2.81 -3.88
N ILE A 59 0.13 -1.58 -3.68
CA ILE A 59 -0.60 -0.57 -2.89
C ILE A 59 -1.93 -0.22 -3.57
N VAL A 60 -1.95 -0.02 -4.88
CA VAL A 60 -3.18 0.27 -5.62
C VAL A 60 -4.17 -0.90 -5.56
N TRP A 61 -3.67 -2.14 -5.58
CA TRP A 61 -4.52 -3.33 -5.53
C TRP A 61 -5.29 -3.46 -4.20
N ILE A 62 -4.71 -3.02 -3.07
CA ILE A 62 -5.37 -2.99 -1.75
C ILE A 62 -6.68 -2.18 -1.77
N LYS A 63 -6.82 -1.23 -2.71
CA LYS A 63 -8.03 -0.43 -2.87
C LYS A 63 -9.28 -1.29 -3.13
N GLY A 64 -9.17 -2.35 -3.93
CA GLY A 64 -10.32 -3.19 -4.30
C GLY A 64 -11.01 -3.82 -3.08
N PRO A 65 -10.27 -4.56 -2.24
CA PRO A 65 -10.79 -5.11 -0.98
C PRO A 65 -11.36 -4.08 0.00
N LEU A 66 -10.81 -2.86 0.03
CA LEU A 66 -11.30 -1.76 0.88
C LEU A 66 -12.60 -1.14 0.36
N GLU A 67 -12.86 -1.19 -0.95
CA GLU A 67 -14.07 -0.64 -1.57
C GLU A 67 -15.22 -1.65 -1.69
N ALA A 68 -15.04 -2.91 -1.30
CA ALA A 68 -16.07 -3.94 -1.43
C ALA A 68 -17.32 -3.61 -0.58
N LYS A 69 -18.49 -3.45 -1.23
CA LYS A 69 -19.67 -2.78 -0.65
C LYS A 69 -20.85 -3.67 -0.23
N ARG A 70 -20.74 -5.01 -0.21
CA ARG A 70 -21.90 -5.87 0.14
C ARG A 70 -21.73 -6.69 1.40
N ASP A 71 -20.58 -7.32 1.60
CA ASP A 71 -20.41 -8.34 2.66
C ASP A 71 -19.39 -7.93 3.73
N GLY A 72 -19.01 -6.66 3.77
CA GLY A 72 -17.91 -6.15 4.59
C GLY A 72 -16.59 -6.14 3.83
N ILE A 73 -15.52 -5.77 4.54
CA ILE A 73 -14.17 -5.70 3.98
C ILE A 73 -13.58 -7.10 3.96
N ASP A 74 -12.97 -7.49 2.84
CA ASP A 74 -12.15 -8.69 2.78
C ASP A 74 -10.78 -8.43 3.42
N LEU A 75 -10.70 -8.58 4.74
CA LEU A 75 -9.46 -8.40 5.51
C LEU A 75 -8.35 -9.34 5.05
N ALA A 76 -8.68 -10.56 4.62
CA ALA A 76 -7.71 -11.52 4.11
C ALA A 76 -7.08 -11.02 2.80
N ALA A 77 -7.89 -10.44 1.91
CA ALA A 77 -7.37 -9.81 0.70
C ALA A 77 -6.53 -8.56 1.03
N VAL A 78 -6.97 -7.69 1.95
CA VAL A 78 -6.14 -6.54 2.40
C VAL A 78 -4.79 -7.02 2.92
N HIS A 79 -4.77 -8.04 3.79
CA HIS A 79 -3.55 -8.64 4.33
C HIS A 79 -2.62 -9.17 3.22
N GLN A 80 -3.16 -9.89 2.25
CA GLN A 80 -2.39 -10.39 1.10
C GLN A 80 -1.77 -9.25 0.30
N GLY A 81 -2.49 -8.15 0.09
CA GLY A 81 -1.96 -6.97 -0.60
C GLY A 81 -0.77 -6.36 0.14
N ILE A 82 -0.87 -6.20 1.47
CA ILE A 82 0.23 -5.70 2.30
C ILE A 82 1.43 -6.65 2.28
N ALA A 83 1.21 -7.97 2.40
CA ALA A 83 2.29 -8.95 2.35
C ALA A 83 3.03 -8.94 0.99
N ARG A 84 2.29 -8.77 -0.12
CA ARG A 84 2.89 -8.63 -1.46
C ARG A 84 3.68 -7.33 -1.59
N LEU A 85 3.20 -6.23 -1.01
CA LEU A 85 3.93 -4.97 -0.94
C LEU A 85 5.26 -5.12 -0.18
N VAL A 86 5.24 -5.76 1.00
CA VAL A 86 6.46 -6.03 1.78
C VAL A 86 7.46 -6.83 0.95
N ARG A 87 7.01 -7.84 0.21
CA ARG A 87 7.86 -8.61 -0.70
C ARG A 87 8.42 -7.75 -1.84
N ALA A 88 7.60 -6.86 -2.41
CA ALA A 88 8.03 -5.94 -3.46
C ALA A 88 9.15 -5.03 -2.96
N LEU A 89 8.98 -4.40 -1.80
CA LEU A 89 9.97 -3.50 -1.17
C LEU A 89 11.26 -4.22 -0.77
N ARG A 90 11.20 -5.52 -0.50
CA ARG A 90 12.37 -6.35 -0.17
C ARG A 90 13.06 -6.95 -1.39
N SER A 91 12.53 -6.76 -2.60
CA SER A 91 13.07 -7.33 -3.83
C SER A 91 14.51 -6.84 -4.06
N PRO A 92 15.44 -7.72 -4.51
CA PRO A 92 16.80 -7.32 -4.87
C PRO A 92 16.85 -6.18 -5.89
N ALA A 93 15.86 -6.11 -6.79
CA ALA A 93 15.73 -5.06 -7.80
C ALA A 93 15.54 -3.64 -7.22
N LEU A 94 15.29 -3.51 -5.91
CA LEU A 94 15.15 -2.23 -5.21
C LEU A 94 16.28 -1.96 -4.20
N ARG A 95 17.22 -2.90 -4.02
CA ARG A 95 18.32 -2.79 -3.04
C ARG A 95 19.59 -2.16 -3.62
N ASP A 96 19.72 -2.14 -4.95
CA ASP A 96 20.76 -1.44 -5.71
C ASP A 96 20.08 -0.44 -6.65
N PRO A 97 19.80 0.81 -6.20
CA PRO A 97 19.40 1.90 -7.09
C PRO A 97 20.54 2.27 -8.06
#